data_AF-A0A0T2L048-F1
#
_entry.id   AF-A0A0T2L048-F1
#
_cell.length_a   1.000
_cell.length_b   1.000
_cell.length_c   1.000
_cell.angle_alpha   90.00
_cell.angle_beta   90.00
_cell.angle_gamma   90.00
#
_symmetry.space_group_name_H-M   'P 1'
#
loop_
_entity.id
_entity.type
_entity.pdbx_description
1 polymer ?
#
loop_
_entity_poly.entity_id
_entity_poly.type
_entity_poly.pdbx_seq_one_letter_code
_entity_poly.pdbx_strand_id
1 'polypeptide(L)'
;MSERETTRLIAWSHELRQVHARLRDALRLTRQAVRSGESGQEASRDLLLYCYGFCAALDGHHQGEDRALFPAIEAEHPHLAPVLRALERDHTMLSHLLGGLRTVVESSGTPDELDRHLDGIAALMENHFRYEEKQLLAVLEELELDAAVQDVLGPL
;
A
#
# COMPACT_ATOMS: atom_id res chain seq x y z
N MET A 1 9.36 -34.81 -11.97
CA MET A 1 8.89 -33.46 -11.60
C MET A 1 7.38 -33.48 -11.78
N SER A 2 6.62 -33.67 -10.70
CA SER A 2 5.20 -34.06 -10.74
C SER A 2 4.37 -33.01 -10.03
N GLU A 3 3.54 -32.30 -10.81
CA GLU A 3 2.09 -32.05 -10.62
C GLU A 3 1.52 -31.76 -9.22
N ARG A 4 2.35 -31.35 -8.25
CA ARG A 4 1.95 -31.03 -6.87
C ARG A 4 2.34 -29.61 -6.42
N GLU A 5 2.53 -28.69 -7.34
CA GLU A 5 2.26 -27.27 -7.07
C GLU A 5 0.80 -26.96 -7.44
N THR A 6 -0.08 -27.84 -6.96
CA THR A 6 -1.53 -27.73 -7.05
C THR A 6 -1.93 -26.43 -6.39
N THR A 7 -2.37 -25.47 -7.22
CA THR A 7 -3.32 -24.40 -6.94
C THR A 7 -3.54 -24.19 -5.44
N ARG A 8 -2.61 -23.50 -4.76
CA ARG A 8 -2.97 -22.91 -3.47
C ARG A 8 -4.05 -21.91 -3.81
N LEU A 9 -5.30 -22.21 -3.46
CA LEU A 9 -6.33 -21.20 -3.32
C LEU A 9 -5.74 -20.12 -2.41
N ILE A 10 -5.28 -19.03 -3.02
CA ILE A 10 -4.81 -17.86 -2.28
C ILE A 10 -6.08 -17.26 -1.71
N ALA A 11 -6.16 -17.18 -0.39
CA ALA A 11 -7.21 -16.42 0.25
C ALA A 11 -6.88 -14.92 0.07
N TRP A 12 -7.21 -14.36 -1.09
CA TRP A 12 -6.88 -12.97 -1.45
C TRP A 12 -7.37 -11.97 -0.41
N SER A 13 -8.52 -12.23 0.19
CA SER A 13 -9.05 -11.42 1.29
C SER A 13 -8.14 -11.39 2.52
N HIS A 14 -7.44 -12.48 2.82
CA HIS A 14 -6.48 -12.57 3.91
C HIS A 14 -5.14 -11.92 3.55
N GLU A 15 -4.67 -12.09 2.32
CA GLU A 15 -3.43 -11.45 1.86
C GLU A 15 -3.56 -9.92 1.83
N LEU A 16 -4.69 -9.39 1.33
CA LEU A 16 -4.96 -7.95 1.33
C LEU A 16 -4.90 -7.35 2.74
N ARG A 17 -5.61 -7.96 3.71
CA ARG A 17 -5.58 -7.49 5.12
C ARG A 17 -4.18 -7.53 5.72
N GLN A 18 -3.39 -8.55 5.41
CA GLN A 18 -2.02 -8.65 5.89
C GLN A 18 -1.15 -7.54 5.30
N VAL A 19 -1.26 -7.27 4.00
CA VAL A 19 -0.57 -6.16 3.33
C VAL A 19 -0.96 -4.83 3.95
N HIS A 20 -2.25 -4.55 4.14
CA HIS A 20 -2.71 -3.33 4.82
C HIS A 20 -2.16 -3.20 6.25
N ALA A 21 -2.11 -4.30 7.00
CA ALA A 21 -1.53 -4.31 8.34
C ALA A 21 -0.02 -3.96 8.31
N ARG A 22 0.74 -4.56 7.39
CA ARG A 22 2.17 -4.27 7.20
C ARG A 22 2.40 -2.81 6.78
N LEU A 23 1.55 -2.26 5.92
CA LEU A 23 1.64 -0.86 5.49
C LEU A 23 1.34 0.12 6.63
N ARG A 24 0.33 -0.17 7.47
CA ARG A 24 0.07 0.58 8.72
C ARG A 24 1.27 0.54 9.67
N ASP A 25 1.92 -0.61 9.78
CA ASP A 25 3.10 -0.79 10.62
C ASP A 25 4.31 -0.02 10.08
N ALA A 26 4.56 -0.09 8.76
CA ALA A 26 5.61 0.66 8.09
C ALA A 26 5.43 2.17 8.30
N LEU A 27 4.21 2.70 8.10
CA LEU A 27 3.91 4.10 8.34
C LEU A 27 4.18 4.52 9.80
N ARG A 28 3.81 3.66 10.76
CA ARG A 28 4.06 3.92 12.19
C ARG A 28 5.55 4.01 12.49
N LEU A 29 6.36 3.10 11.94
CA LEU A 29 7.82 3.12 12.11
C LEU A 29 8.44 4.37 11.48
N THR A 30 7.99 4.74 10.28
CA THR A 30 8.43 5.97 9.60
C THR A 30 8.14 7.22 10.45
N ARG A 31 6.93 7.32 11.03
CA ARG A 31 6.57 8.45 11.92
C ARG A 31 7.38 8.45 13.21
N GLN A 32 7.68 7.28 13.78
CA GLN A 32 8.54 7.17 14.96
C GLN A 32 9.96 7.66 14.66
N ALA A 33 10.52 7.31 13.50
CA ALA A 33 11.84 7.77 13.06
C ALA A 33 11.89 9.29 12.83
N VAL A 34 10.82 9.89 12.28
CA VAL A 34 10.72 11.35 12.14
C VAL A 34 10.71 12.04 13.51
N ARG A 35 9.96 11.49 14.46
CA ARG A 35 9.73 12.11 15.78
C ARG A 35 10.88 11.90 16.76
N SER A 36 11.63 10.81 16.64
CA SER A 36 12.79 10.56 17.51
C SER A 36 13.87 11.63 17.33
N GLY A 37 13.96 12.23 16.13
CA GLY A 37 14.77 13.43 15.89
C GLY A 37 16.24 13.28 16.28
N GLU A 38 16.75 12.03 16.35
CA GLU A 38 18.07 11.75 16.86
C GLU A 38 19.12 12.40 15.94
N SER A 39 19.97 13.22 16.55
CA SER A 39 21.03 13.94 15.84
C SER A 39 22.20 13.00 15.59
N GLY A 40 22.28 12.46 14.37
CA GLY A 40 23.39 11.59 13.95
C GLY A 40 23.24 11.09 12.51
N GLN A 41 24.36 10.70 11.90
CA GLN A 41 24.36 10.16 10.53
C GLN A 41 23.61 8.83 10.39
N GLU A 42 23.61 8.01 11.44
CA GLU A 42 22.87 6.72 11.46
C GLU A 42 21.35 6.95 11.52
N ALA A 43 20.89 7.82 12.42
CA ALA A 43 19.47 8.18 12.52
C ALA A 43 18.92 8.82 11.23
N SER A 44 19.71 9.67 10.57
CA SER A 44 19.34 10.24 9.27
C SER A 44 19.23 9.17 8.17
N ARG A 45 20.13 8.18 8.17
CA ARG A 45 20.09 7.06 7.20
C ARG A 45 18.89 6.15 7.42
N ASP A 46 18.56 5.84 8.66
CA ASP A 46 17.39 5.02 9.00
C ASP A 46 16.08 5.70 8.60
N LEU A 47 15.97 7.01 8.84
CA LEU A 47 14.82 7.79 8.39
C LEU A 47 14.64 7.72 6.86
N LEU A 48 15.73 7.88 6.09
CA LEU A 48 15.68 7.73 4.64
C LEU A 48 15.20 6.32 4.25
N LEU A 49 15.75 5.29 4.89
CA LEU A 49 15.38 3.90 4.62
C LEU A 49 13.88 3.65 4.89
N TYR A 50 13.36 4.10 6.02
CA TYR A 50 11.93 3.94 6.35
C TYR A 50 11.02 4.72 5.41
N CYS A 51 11.35 5.99 5.11
CA CYS A 51 10.57 6.80 4.17
C CYS A 51 10.54 6.18 2.77
N TYR A 52 11.69 5.80 2.21
CA TYR A 52 11.75 5.20 0.89
C TYR A 52 11.10 3.82 0.85
N GLY A 53 11.35 2.98 1.86
CA GLY A 53 10.74 1.66 1.97
C GLY A 53 9.21 1.72 2.05
N PHE A 54 8.67 2.58 2.92
CA PHE A 54 7.23 2.82 3.03
C PHE A 54 6.64 3.35 1.70
N CYS A 55 7.27 4.36 1.10
CA CYS A 55 6.81 4.92 -0.16
C CYS A 55 6.77 3.87 -1.28
N ALA A 56 7.82 3.04 -1.39
CA ALA A 56 7.91 2.02 -2.42
C ALA A 56 6.90 0.89 -2.19
N ALA A 57 6.70 0.48 -0.94
CA ALA A 57 5.75 -0.57 -0.59
C ALA A 57 4.30 -0.14 -0.87
N LEU A 58 3.89 1.05 -0.43
CA LEU A 58 2.52 1.53 -0.63
C LEU A 58 2.22 1.78 -2.11
N ASP A 59 3.14 2.41 -2.85
CA ASP A 59 2.97 2.65 -4.28
C ASP A 59 2.99 1.35 -5.09
N GLY A 60 3.85 0.39 -4.72
CA GLY A 60 3.91 -0.94 -5.35
C GLY A 60 2.64 -1.78 -5.12
N HIS A 61 2.07 -1.71 -3.92
CA HIS A 61 0.80 -2.35 -3.59
C HIS A 61 -0.35 -1.85 -4.47
N HIS A 62 -0.60 -0.53 -4.47
CA HIS A 62 -1.67 0.05 -5.28
C HIS A 62 -1.47 -0.19 -6.79
N GLN A 63 -0.21 -0.13 -7.28
CA GLN A 63 0.07 -0.45 -8.68
C GLN A 63 -0.23 -1.91 -9.04
N GLY A 64 -0.02 -2.85 -8.10
CA GLY A 64 -0.40 -4.24 -8.28
C GLY A 64 -1.91 -4.38 -8.41
N GLU A 65 -2.65 -3.69 -7.55
CA GLU A 65 -4.11 -3.73 -7.56
C GLU A 65 -4.69 -3.16 -8.85
N ASP A 66 -4.26 -1.96 -9.24
CA ASP A 66 -4.69 -1.28 -10.47
C ASP A 66 -4.43 -2.12 -11.73
N ARG A 67 -3.29 -2.83 -11.77
CA ARG A 67 -2.85 -3.56 -12.97
C ARG A 67 -3.36 -5.00 -13.04
N ALA A 68 -3.60 -5.63 -11.90
CA ALA A 68 -3.90 -7.06 -11.84
C ALA A 68 -5.20 -7.35 -11.07
N LEU A 69 -5.32 -6.89 -9.82
CA LEU A 69 -6.46 -7.25 -8.97
C LEU A 69 -7.78 -6.67 -9.48
N PHE A 70 -7.83 -5.36 -9.72
CA PHE A 70 -9.05 -4.68 -10.12
C PHE A 70 -9.55 -5.14 -11.49
N PRO A 71 -8.72 -5.33 -12.52
CA PRO A 71 -9.15 -5.93 -13.78
C PRO A 71 -9.74 -7.34 -13.61
N ALA A 72 -9.14 -8.18 -12.75
CA ALA A 72 -9.66 -9.51 -12.46
C ALA A 72 -11.04 -9.45 -11.79
N ILE A 73 -11.20 -8.58 -10.78
CA ILE A 73 -12.48 -8.35 -10.12
C ILE A 73 -13.53 -7.82 -11.12
N GLU A 74 -13.19 -6.86 -11.97
CA GLU A 74 -14.15 -6.26 -12.92
C GLU A 74 -14.62 -7.27 -13.97
N ALA A 75 -13.75 -8.21 -14.39
CA ALA A 75 -14.10 -9.26 -15.34
C ALA A 75 -15.20 -10.18 -14.80
N GLU A 76 -15.16 -10.52 -13.51
CA GLU A 76 -16.14 -11.40 -12.86
C GLU A 76 -17.33 -10.62 -12.27
N HIS A 77 -17.10 -9.38 -11.83
CA HIS A 77 -18.08 -8.51 -11.17
C HIS A 77 -18.15 -7.11 -11.82
N PRO A 78 -18.65 -6.97 -13.07
CA PRO A 78 -18.67 -5.68 -13.80
C PRO A 78 -19.44 -4.56 -13.09
N HIS A 79 -20.37 -4.91 -12.20
CA HIS A 79 -21.14 -3.94 -11.42
C HIS A 79 -20.30 -3.19 -10.38
N LEU A 80 -19.09 -3.68 -10.05
CA LEU A 80 -18.14 -3.03 -9.14
C LEU A 80 -17.26 -1.98 -9.83
N ALA A 81 -17.32 -1.81 -11.16
CA ALA A 81 -16.53 -0.82 -11.87
C ALA A 81 -16.57 0.61 -11.26
N PRO A 82 -17.71 1.13 -10.76
CA PRO A 82 -17.73 2.44 -10.09
C PRO A 82 -16.93 2.48 -8.77
N VAL A 83 -16.88 1.36 -8.05
CA VAL A 83 -16.12 1.19 -6.80
C VAL A 83 -14.63 1.12 -7.11
N LEU A 84 -14.23 0.27 -8.07
CA LEU A 84 -12.83 0.12 -8.47
C LEU A 84 -12.26 1.45 -8.97
N ARG A 85 -13.00 2.17 -9.83
CA ARG A 85 -12.58 3.53 -10.25
C ARG A 85 -12.51 4.53 -9.10
N ALA A 86 -13.23 4.34 -7.99
CA ALA A 86 -13.08 5.19 -6.81
C ALA A 86 -11.79 4.89 -6.06
N LEU A 87 -11.43 3.61 -5.92
CA LEU A 87 -10.16 3.18 -5.33
C LEU A 87 -8.95 3.66 -6.16
N GLU A 88 -8.99 3.52 -7.49
CA GLU A 88 -7.94 4.05 -8.39
C GLU A 88 -7.72 5.58 -8.24
N ARG A 89 -8.79 6.33 -7.96
CA ARG A 89 -8.67 7.78 -7.66
C ARG A 89 -7.96 8.01 -6.33
N ASP A 90 -8.27 7.21 -5.32
CA ASP A 90 -7.55 7.25 -4.04
C ASP A 90 -6.08 6.88 -4.22
N HIS A 91 -5.76 5.88 -5.05
CA HIS A 91 -4.39 5.50 -5.39
C HIS A 91 -3.62 6.65 -6.06
N THR A 92 -4.25 7.34 -7.01
CA THR A 92 -3.67 8.52 -7.66
C THR A 92 -3.37 9.63 -6.65
N MET A 93 -4.29 9.89 -5.71
CA MET A 93 -4.10 10.89 -4.66
C MET A 93 -2.99 10.49 -3.68
N LEU A 94 -2.94 9.22 -3.27
CA LEU A 94 -1.88 8.68 -2.41
C LEU A 94 -0.52 8.76 -3.10
N SER A 95 -0.41 8.38 -4.38
CA SER A 95 0.84 8.48 -5.13
C SER A 95 1.35 9.92 -5.23
N HIS A 96 0.45 10.90 -5.39
CA HIS A 96 0.81 12.33 -5.34
C HIS A 96 1.37 12.74 -3.97
N LEU A 97 0.71 12.34 -2.87
CA LEU A 97 1.20 12.63 -1.50
C LEU A 97 2.54 11.98 -1.21
N LEU A 98 2.75 10.73 -1.66
CA LEU A 98 4.03 10.03 -1.55
C LEU A 98 5.13 10.74 -2.35
N GLY A 99 4.80 11.29 -3.52
CA GLY A 99 5.70 12.15 -4.28
C GLY A 99 6.15 13.38 -3.49
N GLY A 100 5.20 14.08 -2.86
CA GLY A 100 5.48 15.21 -1.99
C GLY A 100 6.40 14.85 -0.81
N LEU A 101 6.12 13.72 -0.13
CA LEU A 101 6.97 13.23 0.96
C LEU A 101 8.41 12.96 0.47
N ARG A 102 8.59 12.29 -0.68
CA ARG A 102 9.92 12.04 -1.26
C ARG A 102 10.68 13.33 -1.53
N THR A 103 10.02 14.35 -2.09
CA THR A 103 10.65 15.67 -2.33
C THR A 103 11.12 16.33 -1.03
N VAL A 104 10.31 16.26 0.04
CA VAL A 104 10.70 16.81 1.36
C VAL A 104 11.89 16.06 1.94
N VAL A 105 11.90 14.72 1.81
CA VAL A 105 13.03 13.88 2.24
C VAL A 105 14.32 14.23 1.48
N GLU A 106 14.25 14.34 0.15
CA GLU A 106 15.40 14.66 -0.71
C GLU A 106 15.98 16.05 -0.46
N SER A 107 15.13 17.00 -0.08
CA SER A 107 15.52 18.38 0.27
C SER A 107 15.92 18.54 1.73
N SER A 108 16.01 17.45 2.50
CA SER A 108 16.33 17.47 3.93
C SER A 108 15.38 18.35 4.76
N GLY A 109 14.08 18.24 4.48
CA GLY A 109 13.04 18.97 5.19
C GLY A 109 13.03 18.71 6.69
N THR A 110 12.42 19.64 7.42
CA THR A 110 12.34 19.58 8.88
C THR A 110 11.46 18.42 9.36
N PRO A 111 11.66 17.91 10.59
CA PRO A 111 10.79 16.90 11.18
C PRO A 111 9.30 17.29 11.15
N ASP A 112 8.98 18.56 11.39
CA ASP A 112 7.59 19.08 11.35
C ASP A 112 7.00 19.08 9.93
N GLU A 113 7.82 19.27 8.89
CA GLU A 113 7.38 19.15 7.50
C GLU A 113 7.11 17.69 7.12
N LEU A 114 7.97 16.77 7.56
CA LEU A 114 7.81 15.34 7.34
C LEU A 114 6.58 14.78 8.07
N ASP A 115 6.37 15.13 9.34
CA ASP A 115 5.22 14.67 10.12
C ASP A 115 3.90 15.16 9.50
N ARG A 116 3.83 16.40 9.00
CA ARG A 116 2.65 16.91 8.27
C ARG A 116 2.33 16.13 7.00
N HIS A 117 3.33 15.72 6.23
CA HIS A 117 3.11 14.89 5.04
C HIS A 117 2.62 13.49 5.42
N LEU A 118 3.28 12.88 6.42
CA LEU A 118 2.92 11.56 6.94
C LEU A 118 1.51 11.54 7.55
N ASP A 119 1.08 12.63 8.18
CA ASP A 119 -0.28 12.80 8.71
C ASP A 119 -1.34 12.81 7.59
N GLY A 120 -1.07 13.55 6.51
CA GLY A 120 -1.95 13.57 5.33
C GLY A 120 -2.07 12.19 4.68
N ILE A 121 -0.94 11.50 4.51
CA ILE A 121 -0.90 10.12 3.98
C ILE A 121 -1.65 9.18 4.92
N ALA A 122 -1.42 9.26 6.23
CA ALA A 122 -2.09 8.40 7.22
C ALA A 122 -3.61 8.52 7.16
N ALA A 123 -4.12 9.76 7.09
CA ALA A 123 -5.56 10.02 7.06
C ALA A 123 -6.22 9.45 5.80
N LEU A 124 -5.61 9.66 4.63
CA LEU A 124 -6.16 9.15 3.36
C LEU A 124 -6.03 7.63 3.28
N MET A 125 -4.87 7.08 3.64
CA MET A 125 -4.60 5.63 3.62
C MET A 125 -5.57 4.87 4.52
N GLU A 126 -5.85 5.34 5.73
CA GLU A 126 -6.78 4.65 6.62
C GLU A 126 -8.23 4.67 6.11
N ASN A 127 -8.68 5.79 5.53
CA ASN A 127 -10.01 5.84 4.92
C ASN A 127 -10.09 4.90 3.70
N HIS A 128 -9.05 4.92 2.87
CA HIS A 128 -8.93 4.10 1.68
C HIS A 128 -8.97 2.60 2.02
N PHE A 129 -8.08 2.09 2.88
CA PHE A 129 -8.06 0.68 3.28
C PHE A 129 -9.40 0.22 3.88
N ARG A 130 -10.03 1.04 4.73
CA ARG A 130 -11.34 0.71 5.30
C ARG A 130 -12.43 0.62 4.22
N TYR A 131 -12.39 1.51 3.24
CA TYR A 131 -13.36 1.51 2.15
C TYR A 131 -13.16 0.29 1.27
N GLU A 132 -11.92 0.03 0.84
CA GLU A 132 -11.58 -1.14 0.05
C GLU A 132 -11.96 -2.44 0.73
N GLU A 133 -11.51 -2.65 1.96
CA GLU A 133 -11.80 -3.87 2.73
C GLU A 133 -13.31 -4.08 2.85
N LYS A 134 -14.07 -3.00 3.09
CA LYS A 134 -15.54 -3.07 3.17
C LYS A 134 -16.18 -3.47 1.83
N GLN A 135 -15.63 -3.02 0.71
CA GLN A 135 -16.21 -3.28 -0.61
C GLN A 135 -15.79 -4.63 -1.19
N LEU A 136 -14.53 -5.03 -0.99
CA LEU A 136 -13.92 -6.10 -1.79
C LEU A 136 -13.66 -7.38 -1.02
N LEU A 137 -13.58 -7.40 0.32
CA LEU A 137 -13.19 -8.62 1.04
C LEU A 137 -14.08 -9.84 0.74
N ALA A 138 -15.40 -9.65 0.63
CA ALA A 138 -16.32 -10.73 0.30
C ALA A 138 -16.13 -11.24 -1.14
N VAL A 139 -15.79 -10.34 -2.08
CA VAL A 139 -15.46 -10.70 -3.47
C VAL A 139 -14.16 -11.50 -3.52
N LEU A 140 -13.17 -11.07 -2.74
CA LEU A 140 -11.86 -11.72 -2.65
C LEU A 140 -11.87 -13.08 -1.94
N GLU A 141 -12.96 -13.46 -1.27
CA GLU A 141 -13.14 -14.81 -0.72
C GLU A 141 -13.45 -15.85 -1.81
N GLU A 142 -13.99 -15.40 -2.94
CA GLU A 142 -14.43 -16.26 -4.05
C GLU A 142 -13.58 -16.07 -5.32
N LEU A 143 -12.72 -15.06 -5.38
CA LEU A 143 -11.90 -14.74 -6.55
C LEU A 143 -10.87 -15.83 -6.87
N GLU A 144 -10.95 -16.38 -8.08
CA GLU A 144 -9.98 -17.34 -8.63
C GLU A 144 -8.98 -16.65 -9.57
N LEU A 145 -7.89 -16.14 -9.00
CA LEU A 145 -6.80 -15.51 -9.75
C LEU A 145 -5.51 -16.32 -9.65
N ASP A 146 -5.04 -16.88 -10.78
CA ASP A 146 -3.75 -17.58 -10.89
C ASP A 146 -2.62 -16.57 -11.13
N ALA A 147 -2.18 -15.92 -10.06
CA ALA A 147 -1.07 -14.96 -10.06
C ALA A 147 -0.32 -15.03 -8.73
N ALA A 148 0.95 -14.61 -8.75
CA ALA A 148 1.72 -14.55 -7.53
C ALA A 148 1.31 -13.33 -6.69
N VAL A 149 1.26 -13.49 -5.36
CA VAL A 149 0.81 -12.43 -4.44
C VAL A 149 1.56 -11.13 -4.65
N GLN A 150 2.88 -11.18 -4.88
CA GLN A 150 3.70 -9.99 -5.08
C GLN A 150 3.38 -9.20 -6.35
N ASP A 151 2.82 -9.86 -7.37
CA ASP A 151 2.44 -9.20 -8.64
C ASP A 151 1.08 -8.49 -8.50
N VAL A 152 0.24 -8.95 -7.56
CA VAL A 152 -1.13 -8.48 -7.36
C VAL A 152 -1.24 -7.48 -6.21
N LEU A 153 -0.53 -7.73 -5.10
CA LEU A 153 -0.60 -6.93 -3.87
C LEU A 153 0.72 -6.23 -3.53
N GLY A 154 1.71 -6.32 -4.42
CA GLY A 154 2.99 -5.63 -4.30
C GLY A 154 4.03 -6.34 -3.42
N PRO A 155 5.24 -5.78 -3.36
CA PRO A 155 6.39 -6.39 -2.68
C PRO A 155 6.33 -6.12 -1.17
N LEU A 156 5.71 -7.02 -0.40
CA LEU A 156 5.65 -6.96 1.07
C LEU A 156 5.90 -8.31 1.74
#